data_AF-A0A1S2Y3G6-F1
#
_entry.id   AF-A0A1S2Y3G6-F1
#
_cell.length_a   1.000
_cell.length_b   1.000
_cell.length_c   1.000
_cell.angle_alpha   90.00
_cell.angle_beta   90.00
_cell.angle_gamma   90.00
#
_symmetry.space_group_name_H-M   'P 1'
#
loop_
_entity.id
_entity.type
_entity.pdbx_description
1 polymer ?
#
loop_
_entity_poly.entity_id
_entity_poly.type
_entity_poly.pdbx_seq_one_letter_code
_entity_poly.pdbx_strand_id
1 'polypeptide(L)'
;MVDCFDILHLGLLNGSIAFIIYDKTTTFHIRILGELGVKESWANIFIVKPLPCVERPIGVGKKWDIFLRKNDDELVWYDMSTQTIDELGVKESQNYCCIVVYKENLLPIVGL
;
A
#
# COMPACT_ATOMS: atom_id res chain seq x y z
N MET A 1 -16.73 -20.99 -3.17
CA MET A 1 -17.12 -19.76 -3.88
C MET A 1 -16.29 -18.64 -3.28
N VAL A 2 -15.13 -18.35 -3.87
CA VAL A 2 -14.25 -17.26 -3.43
C VAL A 2 -14.51 -16.14 -4.42
N ASP A 3 -15.57 -15.40 -4.17
CA ASP A 3 -15.87 -14.19 -4.92
C ASP A 3 -15.13 -13.02 -4.28
N CYS A 4 -14.75 -12.07 -5.14
CA CYS A 4 -14.24 -10.73 -4.83
C CYS A 4 -12.70 -10.61 -4.88
N PHE A 5 -12.20 -9.81 -5.84
CA PHE A 5 -10.81 -9.37 -5.90
C PHE A 5 -10.53 -8.44 -4.73
N ASP A 6 -10.33 -9.01 -3.54
CA ASP A 6 -9.72 -8.30 -2.45
C ASP A 6 -8.21 -8.30 -2.72
N ILE A 7 -7.69 -7.19 -3.25
CA ILE A 7 -6.23 -7.06 -3.43
C ILE A 7 -5.62 -6.98 -2.03
N LEU A 8 -4.80 -7.98 -1.71
CA LEU A 8 -4.10 -8.07 -0.43
C LEU A 8 -2.64 -7.69 -0.64
N HIS A 9 -2.23 -6.57 -0.03
CA HIS A 9 -0.83 -6.19 0.06
C HIS A 9 -0.30 -6.51 1.45
N LEU A 10 0.78 -7.27 1.51
CA LEU A 10 1.57 -7.48 2.72
C LEU A 10 2.81 -6.57 2.63
N GLY A 11 3.01 -5.74 3.63
CA GLY A 11 4.13 -4.80 3.63
C GLY A 11 4.56 -4.38 5.03
N LEU A 12 5.62 -3.58 5.07
CA LEU A 12 6.04 -2.86 6.27
C LEU A 12 5.37 -1.49 6.25
N LEU A 13 4.54 -1.21 7.25
CA LEU A 13 3.85 0.06 7.43
C LEU A 13 4.28 0.65 8.77
N ASN A 14 4.95 1.79 8.72
CA ASN A 14 5.49 2.48 9.90
C ASN A 14 6.26 1.55 10.88
N GLY A 15 7.06 0.64 10.33
CA GLY A 15 7.87 -0.32 11.10
C GLY A 15 7.13 -1.58 11.56
N SER A 16 5.83 -1.71 11.31
CA SER A 16 5.04 -2.90 11.64
C SER A 16 4.69 -3.70 10.38
N ILE A 17 4.52 -5.02 10.53
CA ILE A 17 3.99 -5.86 9.44
C ILE A 17 2.49 -5.62 9.34
N ALA A 18 2.02 -5.26 8.15
CA ALA A 18 0.62 -4.93 7.91
C ALA A 18 0.06 -5.64 6.68
N PHE A 19 -1.20 -6.07 6.79
CA PHE A 19 -2.05 -6.38 5.65
C PHE A 19 -2.90 -5.17 5.28
N ILE A 20 -2.94 -4.84 4.00
CA ILE A 20 -3.88 -3.89 3.42
C ILE A 20 -4.80 -4.68 2.51
N ILE A 21 -6.09 -4.65 2.83
CA ILE A 21 -7.14 -5.35 2.11
C ILE A 21 -7.99 -4.27 1.43
N TYR A 22 -8.07 -4.34 0.11
CA TYR A 22 -8.86 -3.41 -0.69
C TYR A 22 -10.13 -4.10 -1.19
N ASP A 23 -11.29 -3.59 -0.80
CA ASP A 23 -12.58 -4.15 -1.25
C ASP A 23 -13.17 -3.39 -2.46
N LYS A 24 -14.21 -3.97 -3.07
CA LYS A 24 -14.94 -3.36 -4.21
C LYS A 24 -15.59 -2.02 -3.88
N THR A 25 -15.76 -1.68 -2.61
CA THR A 25 -16.32 -0.38 -2.21
C THR A 25 -15.27 0.72 -2.24
N THR A 26 -14.04 0.42 -2.62
CA THR A 26 -12.85 1.28 -2.58
C THR A 26 -12.37 1.59 -1.15
N THR A 27 -12.79 0.79 -0.18
CA THR A 27 -12.39 0.92 1.23
C THR A 27 -11.11 0.10 1.46
N PHE A 28 -10.16 0.68 2.21
CA PHE A 28 -8.96 -0.02 2.63
C PHE A 28 -9.08 -0.44 4.10
N HIS A 29 -8.96 -1.74 4.35
CA HIS A 29 -8.89 -2.30 5.70
C HIS A 29 -7.43 -2.65 6.01
N ILE A 30 -6.91 -2.08 7.08
CA ILE A 30 -5.51 -2.27 7.48
C ILE A 30 -5.46 -3.03 8.80
N ARG A 31 -4.74 -4.15 8.76
CA ARG A 31 -4.50 -5.00 9.92
C ARG A 31 -3.02 -5.05 10.22
N ILE A 32 -2.67 -4.80 11.48
CA ILE A 32 -1.27 -4.83 11.93
C ILE A 32 -1.04 -6.11 12.72
N LEU A 33 0.08 -6.78 12.44
CA LEU A 33 0.51 -7.94 13.20
C LEU A 33 0.98 -7.50 14.59
N GLY A 34 0.34 -8.03 15.63
CA GLY A 34 0.79 -7.87 17.01
C GLY A 34 1.97 -8.79 17.35
N GLU A 35 1.83 -10.09 17.08
CA GLU A 35 2.83 -11.10 17.43
C GLU A 35 2.98 -12.14 16.32
N LEU A 36 4.22 -12.37 15.89
CA LEU A 36 4.53 -13.30 14.81
C LEU A 36 4.26 -14.75 15.22
N GLY A 37 3.51 -15.49 14.38
CA GLY A 37 3.20 -16.89 14.61
C GLY A 37 1.98 -17.14 15.51
N VAL A 38 1.40 -16.09 16.10
CA VAL A 38 0.15 -16.19 16.87
C VAL A 38 -1.05 -15.93 15.96
N LYS A 39 -1.95 -16.91 15.87
CA LYS A 39 -3.08 -16.90 14.91
C LYS A 39 -3.97 -15.66 15.03
N GLU A 40 -4.24 -15.20 16.24
CA GLU A 40 -5.21 -14.15 16.55
C GLU A 40 -4.55 -12.83 16.95
N SER A 41 -3.30 -12.61 16.54
CA SER A 41 -2.55 -11.39 16.88
C SER A 41 -2.74 -10.23 15.90
N TRP A 42 -3.48 -10.44 14.80
CA TRP A 42 -3.78 -9.38 13.84
C TRP A 42 -4.84 -8.44 14.39
N ALA A 43 -4.42 -7.23 14.77
CA ALA A 43 -5.32 -6.19 15.24
C ALA A 43 -5.96 -5.46 14.04
N ASN A 44 -7.27 -5.21 14.11
CA ASN A 44 -7.98 -4.34 13.18
C ASN A 44 -7.75 -2.89 13.63
N ILE A 45 -6.90 -2.12 12.94
CA ILE A 45 -6.56 -0.79 13.46
C ILE A 45 -7.02 0.35 12.55
N PHE A 46 -7.18 0.18 11.22
CA PHE A 46 -7.60 1.33 10.39
C PHE A 46 -8.54 0.95 9.24
N ILE A 47 -9.56 1.78 9.04
CA ILE A 47 -10.43 1.76 7.86
C ILE A 47 -10.24 3.11 7.17
N VAL A 48 -9.65 3.08 5.97
CA VAL A 48 -9.61 4.25 5.09
C VAL A 48 -10.84 4.17 4.19
N LYS A 49 -11.71 5.16 4.31
CA LYS A 49 -12.92 5.26 3.49
C LYS A 49 -12.57 5.47 2.01
N PRO A 50 -13.53 5.20 1.12
CA PRO A 50 -13.44 5.50 -0.30
C PRO A 50 -12.82 6.87 -0.57
N LEU A 51 -11.66 6.88 -1.21
CA LEU A 51 -11.03 8.11 -1.68
C LEU A 51 -11.58 8.42 -3.09
N PRO A 52 -12.01 9.66 -3.37
CA PRO A 52 -12.54 10.01 -4.68
C PRO A 52 -11.48 9.79 -5.76
N CYS A 53 -11.91 9.29 -6.91
CA CYS A 53 -11.10 9.11 -8.11
C CYS A 53 -9.94 8.10 -7.99
N VAL A 54 -9.90 7.26 -6.95
CA VAL A 54 -8.93 6.17 -6.79
C VAL A 54 -9.47 4.87 -7.41
N GLU A 55 -8.65 4.21 -8.21
CA GLU A 55 -8.97 2.94 -8.87
C GLU A 55 -8.54 1.74 -8.01
N ARG A 56 -7.27 1.71 -7.58
CA ARG A 56 -6.69 0.58 -6.82
C ARG A 56 -5.39 0.96 -6.09
N PRO A 57 -5.01 0.23 -5.03
CA PRO A 57 -3.66 0.34 -4.47
C PRO A 57 -2.62 -0.32 -5.37
N ILE A 58 -1.39 0.17 -5.28
CA ILE A 58 -0.20 -0.39 -5.93
C ILE A 58 0.77 -0.95 -4.89
N GLY A 59 0.84 -0.34 -3.71
CA GLY A 59 1.73 -0.79 -2.65
C GLY A 59 1.84 0.18 -1.48
N VAL A 60 2.76 -0.14 -0.57
CA VAL A 60 2.93 0.54 0.72
C VAL A 60 4.30 1.20 0.79
N GLY A 61 4.34 2.44 1.29
CA GLY A 61 5.56 3.19 1.54
C GLY A 61 6.22 2.85 2.87
N LYS A 62 7.31 3.56 3.20
CA LYS A 62 8.11 3.31 4.41
C LYS A 62 7.41 3.77 5.71
N LYS A 63 6.50 4.75 5.63
CA LYS A 63 5.79 5.34 6.78
C LYS A 63 4.33 4.89 6.79
N TRP A 64 3.39 5.84 6.89
CA TRP A 64 1.95 5.62 6.84
C TRP A 64 1.39 5.89 5.44
N ASP A 65 2.23 5.68 4.42
CA ASP A 65 1.93 6.11 3.05
C ASP A 65 1.47 4.91 2.22
N ILE A 66 0.41 5.10 1.45
CA ILE A 66 -0.10 4.11 0.49
C ILE A 66 0.00 4.73 -0.90
N PHE A 67 0.52 3.97 -1.85
CA PHE A 67 0.53 4.38 -3.24
C PHE A 67 -0.70 3.85 -3.96
N LEU A 68 -1.37 4.75 -4.66
CA LEU A 68 -2.66 4.51 -5.29
C LEU A 68 -2.60 4.93 -6.77
N ARG A 69 -3.34 4.20 -7.60
CA ARG A 69 -3.64 4.61 -8.98
C ARG A 69 -4.97 5.36 -8.99
N LYS A 70 -5.02 6.53 -9.62
CA LYS A 70 -6.26 7.23 -9.93
C LYS A 70 -6.90 6.67 -11.22
N ASN A 71 -8.18 6.96 -11.42
CA ASN A 71 -8.93 6.56 -12.62
C ASN A 71 -8.38 7.15 -13.94
N ASP A 72 -7.54 8.19 -13.87
CA ASP A 72 -6.87 8.82 -15.02
C ASP A 72 -5.43 8.33 -15.22
N ASP A 73 -5.14 7.16 -14.63
CA ASP A 73 -3.86 6.45 -14.61
C ASP A 73 -2.74 7.16 -13.84
N GLU A 74 -3.02 8.29 -13.20
CA GLU A 74 -2.03 8.99 -12.40
C GLU A 74 -1.73 8.27 -11.09
N LEU A 75 -0.45 8.23 -10.74
CA LEU A 75 0.02 7.73 -9.45
C LEU A 75 -0.03 8.84 -8.41
N VAL A 76 -0.61 8.51 -7.27
CA VAL A 76 -0.62 9.37 -6.09
C VAL A 76 -0.11 8.61 -4.89
N TRP A 77 0.44 9.34 -3.93
CA TRP A 77 0.58 8.79 -2.58
C TRP A 77 -0.57 9.29 -1.70
N TYR A 78 -0.87 8.55 -0.66
CA TYR A 78 -1.83 8.92 0.36
C TYR A 78 -1.18 8.75 1.72
N ASP A 79 -0.97 9.85 2.44
CA ASP A 79 -0.45 9.85 3.80
C ASP A 79 -1.64 9.67 4.76
N MET A 80 -1.70 8.53 5.45
CA MET A 80 -2.79 8.25 6.39
C MET A 80 -2.72 9.07 7.67
N SER A 81 -1.56 9.62 8.02
CA SER A 81 -1.39 10.43 9.23
C SER A 81 -2.01 11.82 9.07
N THR A 82 -1.84 12.43 7.89
CA THR A 82 -2.38 13.74 7.54
C THR A 82 -3.70 13.66 6.76
N GLN A 83 -4.01 12.47 6.21
CA GLN A 83 -5.11 12.23 5.28
C GLN A 83 -5.02 13.09 4.02
N THR A 84 -3.80 13.31 3.53
CA THR A 84 -3.53 14.09 2.30
C THR A 84 -3.14 13.19 1.15
N ILE A 85 -3.51 13.61 -0.06
CA ILE A 85 -3.11 12.98 -1.32
C ILE A 85 -2.18 13.95 -2.04
N ASP A 86 -1.00 13.49 -2.44
CA ASP A 86 -0.13 14.26 -3.33
C ASP A 86 0.06 13.51 -4.66
N GLU A 87 0.03 14.29 -5.73
CA GLU A 87 0.19 13.82 -7.10
C GLU A 87 1.68 13.62 -7.41
N LEU A 88 2.03 12.47 -7.97
CA LEU A 88 3.42 12.14 -8.29
C LEU A 88 3.82 12.58 -9.70
N GLY A 89 2.86 13.02 -10.53
CA GLY A 89 3.09 13.42 -11.92
C GLY A 89 3.53 12.27 -12.83
N VAL A 90 3.33 11.03 -12.39
CA VAL A 90 3.64 9.80 -13.14
C VAL A 90 2.33 9.15 -13.54
N LYS A 91 2.16 8.83 -14.83
CA LYS A 91 1.01 8.05 -15.32
C LYS A 91 1.41 6.62 -15.64
N GLU A 92 0.62 5.67 -15.16
CA GLU A 92 0.85 4.24 -15.38
C GLU A 92 0.25 3.82 -16.72
N SER A 93 1.08 3.68 -17.76
CA SER A 93 0.62 3.26 -19.10
C SER A 93 0.36 1.75 -19.23
N GLN A 94 0.68 0.97 -18.20
CA GLN A 94 0.53 -0.49 -18.18
C GLN A 94 -0.36 -0.91 -17.00
N ASN A 95 -0.92 -2.12 -17.03
CA ASN A 95 -1.79 -2.62 -15.95
C ASN A 95 -1.02 -3.23 -14.77
N TYR A 96 0.30 -3.15 -14.76
CA TYR A 96 1.15 -3.76 -13.75
C TYR A 96 2.25 -2.78 -13.33
N CYS A 97 2.13 -2.26 -12.11
CA CYS A 97 3.15 -1.47 -11.44
C CYS A 97 3.50 -2.14 -10.11
N CYS A 98 4.77 -2.09 -9.74
CA CYS A 98 5.26 -2.59 -8.47
C CYS A 98 6.09 -1.51 -7.80
N ILE A 99 5.85 -1.30 -6.51
CA ILE A 99 6.68 -0.42 -5.71
C ILE A 99 7.74 -1.24 -5.02
N VAL A 100 8.97 -0.79 -5.16
CA VAL A 100 10.14 -1.41 -4.53
C VAL A 100 10.76 -0.43 -3.55
N VAL A 101 10.99 -0.91 -2.34
CA VAL A 101 11.69 -0.15 -1.32
C VAL A 101 13.18 -0.19 -1.64
N TYR A 102 13.69 0.91 -2.18
CA TYR A 102 15.12 1.07 -2.43
C TYR A 102 15.85 1.57 -1.17
N LYS A 103 17.04 1.01 -0.94
CA LYS A 103 18.00 1.46 0.06
C LYS A 103 19.36 1.57 -0.63
N GLU A 104 19.88 2.79 -0.69
CA GLU A 104 21.24 3.03 -1.19
C GLU A 104 22.25 2.30 -0.31
N ASN A 105 23.18 1.61 -0.94
CA ASN A 105 24.38 1.12 -0.29
C ASN A 105 25.51 2.09 -0.61
N LEU A 106 26.14 2.65 0.42
CA LEU A 106 27.33 3.51 0.28
C LEU A 106 28.58 2.71 -0.09
N LEU A 107 28.51 1.39 0.00
CA LEU A 107 29.57 0.52 -0.47
C LEU A 107 29.45 0.38 -1.99
N PRO A 108 30.55 0.57 -2.75
CA PRO A 108 30.54 0.27 -4.16
C PRO A 108 30.12 -1.20 -4.34
N ILE A 109 29.24 -1.45 -5.32
CA ILE A 109 29.01 -2.81 -5.80
C ILE A 109 30.29 -3.19 -6.54
N VAL A 110 31.25 -3.75 -5.81
CA VAL A 110 32.42 -4.38 -6.42
C VAL A 110 31.89 -5.67 -7.05
N GLY A 111 31.62 -5.59 -8.35
CA GLY A 111 31.19 -6.74 -9.14
C GLY A 111 32.21 -7.86 -9.05
N LEU A 112 31.71 -9.09 -8.97
CA LEU A 112 32.46 -10.33 -9.16
C LEU A 112 32.92 -10.46 -10.63
#